data_AF-A0A973JIB8-F1
#
_entry.id   AF-A0A973JIB8-F1
#
_cell.length_a   1.000
_cell.length_b   1.000
_cell.length_c   1.000
_cell.angle_alpha   90.00
_cell.angle_beta   90.00
_cell.angle_gamma   90.00
#
_symmetry.space_group_name_H-M   'P 1'
#
loop_
_entity.id
_entity.type
_entity.pdbx_description
1 polymer ?
#
loop_
_entity_poly.entity_id
_entity_poly.type
_entity_poly.pdbx_seq_one_letter_code
_entity_poly.pdbx_strand_id
1 'polypeptide(L)'
;MAADTSLEVGAQALAASRVREAVPEVLDAIDALSEAVGAATPGFRGASAAALTEALEAWFSAAADLPSCLHAWADALVAVDTTAAEAEARQAETFLALEGRLGGLPR
;
A
#
# COMPACT_ATOMS: atom_id res chain seq x y z
N MET A 1 -11.99 -22.72 8.10
CA MET A 1 -10.55 -22.44 8.26
C MET A 1 -10.41 -20.97 8.58
N ALA A 2 -10.25 -20.62 9.85
CA ALA A 2 -9.88 -19.25 10.21
C ALA A 2 -8.46 -19.05 9.70
N ALA A 3 -8.24 -18.10 8.79
CA ALA A 3 -6.89 -17.68 8.45
C ALA A 3 -6.22 -17.28 9.76
N ASP A 4 -5.03 -17.79 10.00
CA ASP A 4 -4.21 -17.37 11.13
C ASP A 4 -3.97 -15.87 10.95
N THR A 5 -4.62 -15.05 11.77
CA THR A 5 -4.51 -13.59 11.72
C THR A 5 -3.34 -13.08 12.55
N SER A 6 -2.43 -13.97 12.99
CA SER A 6 -1.20 -13.55 13.63
C SER A 6 -0.38 -12.73 12.64
N LEU A 7 -0.11 -11.48 12.99
CA LEU A 7 0.77 -10.63 12.20
C LEU A 7 2.20 -11.11 12.44
N GLU A 8 2.88 -11.56 11.38
CA GLU A 8 4.32 -11.81 11.44
C GLU A 8 5.04 -10.46 11.43
N VAL A 9 5.74 -10.12 12.51
CA VAL A 9 6.49 -8.87 12.64
C VAL A 9 7.42 -8.68 11.43
N GLY A 10 7.21 -7.61 10.67
CA GLY A 10 8.02 -7.25 9.51
C GLY A 10 7.44 -7.65 8.15
N ALA A 11 6.39 -8.48 8.12
CA ALA A 11 5.77 -8.92 6.85
C ALA A 11 5.06 -7.74 6.14
N GLN A 12 4.49 -6.82 6.90
CA GLN A 12 3.76 -5.66 6.40
C GLN A 12 4.73 -4.57 5.94
N ALA A 13 5.86 -4.40 6.62
CA ALA A 13 6.96 -3.54 6.18
C ALA A 13 7.57 -4.05 4.86
N LEU A 14 7.73 -5.37 4.71
CA LEU A 14 8.16 -5.96 3.44
C LEU A 14 7.13 -5.74 2.33
N ALA A 15 5.84 -5.92 2.62
CA ALA A 15 4.76 -5.63 1.68
C ALA A 15 4.77 -4.14 1.28
N ALA A 16 4.97 -3.22 2.23
CA ALA A 16 5.10 -1.80 1.96
C ALA A 16 6.29 -1.47 1.04
N SER A 17 7.44 -2.12 1.24
CA SER A 17 8.60 -1.96 0.35
C SER A 17 8.26 -2.35 -1.08
N ARG A 18 7.64 -3.52 -1.26
CA ARG A 18 7.23 -4.00 -2.58
C ARG A 18 6.24 -3.08 -3.26
N VAL A 19 5.29 -2.51 -2.51
CA VAL A 19 4.35 -1.53 -3.05
C VAL A 19 5.09 -0.30 -3.55
N ARG A 20 6.05 0.24 -2.78
CA ARG A 20 6.85 1.41 -3.19
C ARG A 20 7.73 1.12 -4.40
N GLU A 21 8.33 -0.07 -4.45
CA GLU A 21 9.16 -0.52 -5.58
C GLU A 21 8.36 -0.68 -6.86
N ALA A 22 7.08 -1.02 -6.78
CA ALA A 22 6.20 -1.16 -7.94
C ALA A 22 5.62 0.16 -8.45
N VAL A 23 5.65 1.26 -7.67
CA VAL A 23 5.09 2.56 -8.08
C VAL A 23 5.69 3.07 -9.40
N PRO A 24 7.02 3.07 -9.60
CA PRO A 24 7.62 3.46 -10.88
C PRO A 24 7.12 2.63 -12.07
N GLU A 25 7.02 1.31 -11.92
CA GLU A 25 6.52 0.42 -12.99
C GLU A 25 5.06 0.73 -13.36
N VAL A 26 4.23 1.08 -12.37
CA VAL A 26 2.85 1.50 -12.59
C VAL A 26 2.78 2.83 -13.34
N LEU A 27 3.65 3.78 -13.00
CA LEU A 27 3.76 5.06 -13.71
C LEU A 27 4.20 4.86 -15.16
N ASP A 28 5.23 4.05 -15.38
CA ASP A 28 5.70 3.71 -16.73
C ASP A 28 4.60 3.06 -17.58
N ALA A 29 3.77 2.19 -16.97
CA ALA A 29 2.63 1.58 -17.67
C ALA A 29 1.53 2.60 -18.03
N ILE A 30 1.28 3.59 -17.16
CA ILE A 30 0.34 4.68 -17.44
C ILE A 30 0.87 5.56 -18.57
N ASP A 31 2.15 5.90 -18.56
CA ASP A 31 2.77 6.70 -19.62
C ASP A 31 2.75 5.95 -20.96
N ALA A 32 3.11 4.66 -20.96
CA ALA A 32 3.06 3.82 -22.17
C ALA A 32 1.63 3.71 -22.75
N LEU A 33 0.61 3.60 -21.89
CA LEU A 33 -0.78 3.60 -22.34
C LEU A 33 -1.17 4.96 -22.92
N SER A 34 -0.73 6.06 -22.31
CA SER A 34 -0.96 7.42 -22.78
C SER A 34 -0.36 7.66 -24.18
N GLU A 35 0.88 7.21 -24.39
CA GLU A 35 1.54 7.27 -25.69
C GLU A 35 0.82 6.43 -26.75
N ALA A 36 0.44 5.19 -26.41
CA ALA A 36 -0.27 4.30 -27.32
C ALA A 36 -1.62 4.88 -27.75
N VAL A 37 -2.37 5.47 -26.82
CA VAL A 37 -3.63 6.15 -27.14
C VAL A 37 -3.38 7.40 -27.98
N GLY A 38 -2.39 8.22 -27.63
CA GLY A 38 -1.99 9.40 -28.42
C GLY A 38 -1.67 9.04 -29.87
N ALA A 39 -0.97 7.93 -30.10
CA ALA A 39 -0.66 7.43 -31.45
C ALA A 39 -1.89 6.94 -32.22
N ALA A 40 -2.90 6.39 -31.54
CA ALA A 40 -4.14 5.90 -32.15
C ALA A 40 -5.19 7.02 -32.40
N THR A 41 -5.10 8.12 -31.65
CA THR A 41 -6.08 9.22 -31.66
C THR A 41 -6.30 9.88 -33.03
N PRO A 42 -5.29 10.09 -33.91
CA PRO A 42 -5.48 10.75 -35.21
C PRO A 42 -6.48 10.03 -36.15
N GLY A 43 -6.77 8.76 -35.90
CA GLY A 43 -7.77 7.98 -36.65
C GLY A 43 -9.23 8.28 -36.27
N PHE A 44 -9.47 8.89 -35.11
CA PHE A 44 -10.81 9.19 -34.60
C PHE A 44 -11.30 10.55 -35.13
N ARG A 45 -12.59 10.62 -35.51
CA ARG A 45 -13.23 11.85 -35.99
C ARG A 45 -14.66 11.98 -35.47
N GLY A 46 -15.15 13.21 -35.42
CA GLY A 46 -16.54 13.51 -35.04
C GLY A 46 -16.85 13.11 -33.60
N ALA A 47 -18.04 12.55 -33.37
CA ALA A 47 -18.51 12.15 -32.04
C ALA A 47 -17.58 11.14 -31.35
N SER A 48 -16.91 10.26 -32.10
CA SER A 48 -15.98 9.27 -31.55
C SER A 48 -14.70 9.90 -30.99
N ALA A 49 -14.24 11.00 -31.59
CA ALA A 49 -13.09 11.74 -31.05
C ALA A 49 -13.46 12.45 -29.75
N ALA A 50 -14.66 13.03 -29.67
CA ALA A 50 -15.15 13.66 -28.44
C ALA A 50 -15.30 12.66 -27.29
N ALA A 51 -15.90 11.49 -27.56
CA ALA A 51 -16.04 10.43 -26.57
C ALA A 51 -14.68 9.87 -26.11
N LEU A 52 -13.70 9.76 -27.01
CA LEU A 52 -12.34 9.35 -26.65
C LEU A 52 -11.67 10.37 -25.73
N THR A 53 -11.80 11.67 -26.01
CA THR A 53 -11.27 12.72 -25.14
C THR A 53 -11.88 12.67 -23.74
N GLU A 54 -13.20 12.54 -23.63
CA GLU A 54 -13.89 12.44 -22.34
C GLU A 54 -13.42 11.20 -21.55
N ALA A 55 -13.28 10.06 -22.21
CA ALA A 55 -12.77 8.84 -21.59
C ALA A 55 -11.31 8.99 -21.13
N LEU A 56 -10.47 9.67 -21.91
CA LEU A 56 -9.08 9.95 -21.54
C LEU A 56 -8.99 10.88 -20.34
N GLU A 57 -9.76 11.96 -20.31
CA GLU A 57 -9.80 12.89 -19.17
C GLU A 57 -10.22 12.16 -17.88
N ALA A 58 -11.26 11.32 -17.96
CA ALA A 58 -11.69 10.51 -16.82
C ALA A 58 -10.59 9.54 -16.35
N TRP A 59 -9.90 8.90 -17.30
CA TRP A 59 -8.81 7.98 -16.98
C TRP A 59 -7.60 8.70 -16.37
N PHE A 60 -7.13 9.81 -16.95
CA PHE A 60 -6.02 10.60 -16.41
C PHE A 60 -6.33 11.15 -15.02
N SER A 61 -7.56 11.61 -14.80
CA SER A 61 -8.02 12.06 -13.49
C SER A 61 -7.92 10.93 -12.45
N ALA A 62 -8.42 9.73 -12.77
CA ALA A 62 -8.31 8.59 -11.87
C ALA A 62 -6.87 8.09 -11.68
N ALA A 63 -6.05 8.14 -12.73
CA ALA A 63 -4.65 7.72 -12.70
C ALA A 63 -3.78 8.67 -11.86
N ALA A 64 -4.11 9.97 -11.81
CA ALA A 64 -3.37 10.97 -11.03
C ALA A 64 -3.36 10.67 -9.52
N ASP A 65 -4.43 10.08 -9.00
CA ASP A 65 -4.56 9.74 -7.58
C ASP A 65 -3.90 8.40 -7.23
N LEU A 66 -3.56 7.57 -8.21
CA LEU A 66 -3.06 6.22 -7.98
C LEU A 66 -1.70 6.19 -7.23
N PRO A 67 -0.69 7.02 -7.58
CA PRO A 67 0.60 6.99 -6.89
C PRO A 67 0.49 7.40 -5.42
N SER A 68 -0.29 8.44 -5.13
CA SER A 68 -0.50 8.91 -3.75
C SER A 68 -1.27 7.88 -2.93
N CYS A 69 -2.27 7.21 -3.51
CA CYS A 69 -2.97 6.09 -2.88
C CYS A 69 -2.04 4.92 -2.56
N LEU A 70 -1.16 4.53 -3.49
CA LEU A 70 -0.20 3.45 -3.29
C LEU A 70 0.81 3.78 -2.19
N HIS A 71 1.30 5.01 -2.13
CA HIS A 71 2.18 5.46 -1.05
C HIS A 71 1.46 5.48 0.30
N ALA A 72 0.25 6.02 0.38
CA ALA A 72 -0.55 6.04 1.60
C ALA A 72 -0.86 4.61 2.10
N TRP A 73 -1.11 3.68 1.19
CA TRP A 73 -1.31 2.29 1.53
C TRP A 73 -0.02 1.65 2.07
N ALA A 74 1.14 1.91 1.45
CA ALA A 74 2.42 1.47 1.96
C ALA A 74 2.74 2.06 3.36
N ASP A 75 2.40 3.33 3.60
CA ASP A 75 2.52 3.95 4.93
C ASP A 75 1.63 3.25 5.96
N ALA A 76 0.39 2.93 5.60
CA ALA A 76 -0.54 2.21 6.47
C ALA A 76 -0.02 0.81 6.83
N LEU A 77 0.59 0.09 5.87
CA LEU A 77 1.21 -1.21 6.13
C LEU A 77 2.36 -1.10 7.14
N VAL A 78 3.23 -0.10 7.01
CA VAL A 78 4.32 0.15 7.99
C VAL A 78 3.75 0.50 9.37
N ALA A 79 2.68 1.28 9.43
CA ALA A 79 2.03 1.65 10.68
C ALA A 79 1.45 0.44 11.42
N VAL A 80 0.89 -0.53 10.69
CA VAL A 80 0.41 -1.80 11.28
C VAL A 80 1.55 -2.56 11.95
N ASP A 81 2.68 -2.71 11.26
CA ASP A 81 3.85 -3.42 11.80
C ASP A 81 4.43 -2.72 13.04
N THR A 82 4.52 -1.39 12.97
CA THR A 82 5.03 -0.57 14.09
C THR A 82 4.13 -0.72 15.32
N THR A 83 2.81 -0.65 15.11
CA THR A 83 1.82 -0.79 16.18
C THR A 83 1.85 -2.19 16.80
N ALA A 84 2.04 -3.23 15.98
CA ALA A 84 2.17 -4.61 16.45
C ALA A 84 3.42 -4.78 17.31
N ALA A 85 4.58 -4.30 16.84
CA ALA A 85 5.83 -4.36 17.58
C ALA A 85 5.77 -3.60 18.92
N GLU A 86 5.16 -2.41 18.95
CA GLU A 86 4.94 -1.64 20.18
C GLU A 86 3.98 -2.32 21.15
N ALA A 87 2.96 -3.03 20.64
CA ALA A 87 2.04 -3.81 21.46
C ALA A 87 2.74 -5.02 22.10
N GLU A 88 3.55 -5.74 21.33
CA GLU A 88 4.35 -6.87 21.82
C GLU A 88 5.38 -6.44 22.88
N ALA A 89 6.10 -5.34 22.63
CA ALA A 89 7.06 -4.79 23.60
C ALA A 89 6.39 -4.44 24.94
N ARG A 90 5.24 -3.76 24.91
CA ARG A 90 4.46 -3.42 26.11
C ARG A 90 3.95 -4.66 26.84
N GLN A 91 3.53 -5.69 26.12
CA GLN A 91 3.10 -6.96 26.71
C GLN A 91 4.27 -7.67 27.40
N ALA A 92 5.45 -7.71 26.77
CA ALA A 92 6.65 -8.30 27.35
C ALA A 92 7.10 -7.56 28.62
N GLU A 93 7.13 -6.23 28.61
CA GLU A 93 7.44 -5.42 29.80
C GLU A 93 6.45 -5.66 30.94
N THR A 94 5.15 -5.70 30.63
CA THR A 94 4.11 -5.97 31.62
C THR A 94 4.25 -7.36 32.21
N PHE A 95 4.55 -8.37 31.38
CA PHE A 95 4.78 -9.73 31.82
C PHE A 95 5.99 -9.81 32.75
N LEU A 96 7.13 -9.22 32.37
CA LEU A 96 8.34 -9.17 33.21
C LEU A 96 8.10 -8.44 34.54
N ALA A 97 7.33 -7.34 34.52
CA ALA A 97 6.96 -6.62 35.74
C ALA A 97 6.08 -7.47 36.67
N LEU A 98 5.14 -8.23 36.12
CA LEU A 98 4.30 -9.16 36.87
C LEU A 98 5.11 -10.35 37.40
N GLU A 99 6.01 -10.92 36.60
CA GLU A 99 6.91 -11.99 37.01
C GLU A 99 7.85 -11.53 38.13
N GLY A 100 8.45 -10.35 38.03
CA GLY A 100 9.26 -9.78 39.12
C GLY A 100 8.46 -9.55 40.40
N ARG A 101 7.16 -9.21 40.28
CA ARG A 101 6.25 -9.02 41.42
C ARG A 101 5.79 -10.34 42.04
N LEU A 102 5.68 -11.42 41.26
CA LEU A 102 5.17 -12.73 41.70
C LEU A 102 6.28 -13.75 42.01
N GLY A 103 7.47 -13.58 41.43
CA GLY A 103 8.66 -14.43 41.56
C GLY A 103 9.66 -13.98 42.62
N GLY A 104 9.37 -12.90 43.35
CA GLY A 104 10.12 -12.48 44.54
C GLY A 104 9.81 -13.27 45.82
N LEU A 105 9.35 -14.52 45.71
CA LEU A 105 9.22 -15.42 46.87
C LEU A 105 10.50 -16.27 46.99
N PRO A 106 11.26 -16.16 48.09
CA PRO A 106 12.42 -17.01 48.31
C PRO A 106 11.98 -18.47 48.36
N ARG A 107 12.69 -19.33 47.63
CA ARG A 107 12.72 -20.77 47.91
C ARG A 107 13.58 -21.03 49.13
#